data_AF-A0A7C6DHL2-F1
#
_entry.id   AF-A0A7C6DHL2-F1
#
_cell.length_a   1.000
_cell.length_b   1.000
_cell.length_c   1.000
_cell.angle_alpha   90.00
_cell.angle_beta   90.00
_cell.angle_gamma   90.00
#
_symmetry.space_group_name_H-M   'P 1'
#
loop_
_entity.id
_entity.type
_entity.pdbx_description
1 polymer ?
#
loop_
_entity_poly.entity_id
_entity_poly.type
_entity_poly.pdbx_seq_one_letter_code
_entity_poly.pdbx_strand_id
1 'polypeptide(L)'
;MLLNLHQAVLDADLVKIDIAVVDVMDVPSKESETALSLCKKLRQTVPGCRLLLLVSQNNKKGRKMAIDAIKSRAADDFVFYDTSLEYLFAKLETF
;
A
#
# COMPACT_ATOMS: atom_id res chain seq x y z
N MET A 1 -12.10 -4.18 10.07
CA MET A 1 -11.69 -5.51 9.55
C MET A 1 -10.28 -5.78 10.00
N LEU A 2 -10.03 -6.92 10.65
CA LEU A 2 -8.66 -7.40 10.88
C LEU A 2 -8.17 -8.00 9.56
N LEU A 3 -7.20 -7.36 8.91
CA LEU A 3 -6.55 -7.88 7.71
C LEU A 3 -5.73 -9.12 8.11
N ASN A 4 -6.05 -10.29 7.54
CA ASN A 4 -5.14 -11.42 7.54
C ASN A 4 -4.15 -11.23 6.40
N LEU A 5 -2.97 -10.69 6.72
CA LEU A 5 -1.95 -10.35 5.73
C LEU A 5 -1.54 -11.56 4.91
N HIS A 6 -1.38 -12.72 5.56
CA HIS A 6 -1.00 -13.96 4.88
C HIS A 6 -2.03 -14.35 3.81
N GLN A 7 -3.33 -14.30 4.15
CA GLN A 7 -4.38 -14.59 3.18
C GLN A 7 -4.40 -13.58 2.04
N ALA A 8 -4.25 -12.28 2.32
CA ALA A 8 -4.23 -11.25 1.29
C ALA A 8 -3.08 -11.43 0.27
N VAL A 9 -1.91 -11.88 0.74
CA VAL A 9 -0.77 -12.17 -0.15
C VAL A 9 -1.04 -13.41 -1.01
N LEU A 10 -1.63 -14.46 -0.43
CA LEU A 10 -2.01 -15.66 -1.19
C LEU A 10 -3.05 -15.36 -2.25
N ASP A 11 -4.09 -14.60 -1.90
CA ASP A 11 -5.14 -14.23 -2.85
C ASP A 11 -4.58 -13.36 -3.98
N ALA A 12 -3.70 -12.42 -3.66
CA ALA A 12 -3.01 -11.59 -4.65
C ALA A 12 -2.18 -12.42 -5.64
N ASP A 13 -1.49 -13.45 -5.16
CA ASP A 13 -0.72 -14.36 -6.00
C ASP A 13 -1.58 -15.28 -6.84
N LEU A 14 -2.65 -15.80 -6.26
CA LEU A 14 -3.59 -16.69 -6.95
C LEU A 14 -4.30 -15.96 -8.10
N VAL A 15 -4.76 -14.73 -7.84
CA VAL A 15 -5.49 -13.91 -8.81
C VAL A 15 -4.53 -13.17 -9.76
N LYS A 16 -3.24 -13.11 -9.43
CA LYS A 16 -2.21 -12.36 -10.18
C LYS A 16 -2.62 -10.91 -10.39
N ILE A 17 -2.94 -10.23 -9.29
CA ILE A 17 -3.35 -8.82 -9.36
C ILE A 17 -2.26 -7.93 -9.97
N ASP A 18 -2.68 -6.97 -10.79
CA ASP A 18 -1.77 -6.00 -11.41
C ASP A 18 -1.46 -4.82 -10.49
N ILE A 19 -2.41 -4.45 -9.64
CA ILE A 19 -2.33 -3.29 -8.75
C ILE A 19 -2.89 -3.67 -7.38
N ALA A 20 -2.13 -3.39 -6.32
CA ALA A 20 -2.59 -3.42 -4.95
C ALA A 20 -2.60 -2.00 -4.37
N VAL A 21 -3.75 -1.61 -3.83
CA VAL A 21 -3.93 -0.35 -3.13
C VAL A 21 -3.97 -0.63 -1.63
N VAL A 22 -3.00 -0.11 -0.88
CA VAL A 22 -2.77 -0.47 0.52
C VAL A 22 -2.92 0.76 1.42
N ASP A 23 -3.85 0.70 2.37
CA ASP A 23 -4.08 1.78 3.32
C ASP A 23 -3.00 1.85 4.41
N VAL A 24 -2.42 3.05 4.58
CA VAL A 24 -1.47 3.36 5.64
C VAL A 24 -2.24 3.88 6.85
N MET A 25 -2.78 2.95 7.63
CA MET A 25 -3.46 3.25 8.88
C MET A 25 -2.45 3.66 9.97
N ASP A 26 -2.74 4.74 10.72
CA ASP A 26 -1.97 5.13 11.91
C ASP A 26 -2.46 4.35 13.14
N VAL A 27 -2.31 3.02 13.12
CA VAL A 27 -2.69 2.20 14.29
C VAL A 27 -1.49 2.10 15.24
N PRO A 28 -1.61 2.54 16.50
CA PRO A 28 -0.57 2.35 17.50
C PRO A 28 -0.70 0.94 18.09
N SER A 29 -0.14 -0.07 17.45
CA SER A 29 -0.01 -1.38 18.10
C SER A 29 1.34 -2.04 17.82
N LYS A 30 1.85 -2.69 18.87
CA LYS A 30 3.15 -3.38 18.92
C LYS A 30 3.21 -4.65 18.05
N GLU A 31 2.11 -5.01 17.40
CA GLU A 31 1.96 -6.22 16.56
C GLU A 31 1.91 -5.88 15.07
N SER A 32 2.44 -4.72 14.67
CA SER A 32 2.23 -4.21 13.32
C SER A 32 2.99 -5.02 12.25
N GLU A 33 2.29 -6.01 11.72
CA GLU A 33 2.26 -6.26 10.30
C GLU A 33 1.79 -4.97 9.57
N THR A 34 2.72 -4.01 9.47
CA THR A 34 2.50 -2.70 8.86
C THR A 34 2.11 -2.83 7.38
N ALA A 35 1.51 -1.78 6.82
CA ALA A 35 1.37 -1.61 5.36
C ALA A 35 2.71 -1.88 4.63
N LEU A 36 3.84 -1.46 5.21
CA LEU A 36 5.17 -1.75 4.68
C LEU A 36 5.52 -3.24 4.66
N SER A 37 5.16 -3.99 5.71
CA SER A 37 5.36 -5.44 5.76
C SER A 37 4.54 -6.15 4.69
N LEU A 38 3.29 -5.72 4.47
CA LEU A 38 2.44 -6.23 3.39
C LEU A 38 3.06 -5.93 2.02
N CYS A 39 3.47 -4.69 1.78
CA CYS A 39 4.08 -4.30 0.51
C CYS A 39 5.36 -5.10 0.21
N LYS A 40 6.22 -5.34 1.22
CA LYS A 40 7.41 -6.20 1.05
C LYS A 40 7.06 -7.64 0.69
N LYS A 41 6.07 -8.23 1.37
CA LYS A 41 5.60 -9.60 1.08
C LYS A 41 4.99 -9.67 -0.33
N LEU A 42 4.11 -8.74 -0.69
CA LEU A 42 3.53 -8.66 -2.04
C LEU A 42 4.60 -8.49 -3.12
N ARG A 43 5.62 -7.65 -2.90
CA ARG A 43 6.72 -7.46 -3.86
C ARG A 43 7.49 -8.76 -4.11
N GLN A 44 7.64 -9.60 -3.09
CA GLN A 44 8.32 -10.89 -3.20
C GLN A 44 7.45 -11.94 -3.89
N THR A 45 6.16 -11.99 -3.55
CA THR A 45 5.24 -13.01 -4.05
C THR A 45 4.73 -12.69 -5.45
N VAL A 46 4.40 -11.42 -5.72
CA VAL A 46 3.84 -10.93 -6.99
C VAL A 46 4.70 -9.77 -7.51
N PRO A 47 5.91 -10.05 -8.04
CA PRO A 47 6.88 -9.00 -8.37
C PRO A 47 6.41 -8.00 -9.43
N GLY A 48 5.47 -8.40 -10.30
CA GLY A 48 4.85 -7.53 -11.31
C GLY A 48 3.70 -6.66 -10.78
N CYS A 49 3.21 -6.90 -9.56
CA CYS A 49 2.14 -6.11 -8.97
C CYS A 49 2.67 -4.70 -8.63
N ARG A 50 1.94 -3.68 -9.06
CA ARG A 50 2.19 -2.30 -8.64
C ARG A 50 1.59 -2.06 -7.27
N LEU A 51 2.32 -1.39 -6.41
CA LEU A 51 1.97 -1.19 -5.01
C LEU A 51 1.77 0.30 -4.73
N LEU A 52 0.52 0.70 -4.54
CA LEU A 52 0.10 2.08 -4.30
C LEU A 52 -0.33 2.24 -2.84
N LEU A 53 0.29 3.18 -2.12
CA LEU A 53 -0.07 3.46 -0.74
C LEU A 53 -1.15 4.54 -0.67
N LEU A 54 -2.24 4.29 0.06
CA LEU A 54 -3.20 5.32 0.44
C LEU A 54 -2.76 5.98 1.74
N VAL A 55 -2.66 7.31 1.73
CA VAL A 55 -2.15 8.08 2.86
C VAL A 55 -3.06 9.27 3.09
N SER A 56 -3.42 9.59 4.33
CA SER A 56 -4.05 10.89 4.60
C SER A 56 -3.02 12.00 4.49
N GLN A 57 -3.38 13.09 3.82
CA GLN A 57 -2.57 14.31 3.75
C GLN A 57 -2.24 14.84 5.14
N ASN A 58 -3.13 14.68 6.12
CA ASN A 58 -2.90 15.15 7.49
C ASN A 58 -2.07 14.20 8.36
N ASN A 59 -1.85 12.96 7.93
CA ASN A 59 -1.07 11.97 8.66
C ASN A 59 0.45 12.10 8.36
N LYS A 60 1.14 12.99 9.09
CA LYS A 60 2.60 13.20 8.94
C LYS A 60 3.42 11.91 9.02
N LYS A 61 3.06 11.00 9.92
CA LYS A 61 3.77 9.73 10.13
C LYS A 61 3.55 8.76 8.96
N GLY A 62 2.30 8.65 8.50
CA GLY A 62 1.95 7.89 7.30
C GLY A 62 2.66 8.40 6.05
N ARG A 63 2.73 9.73 5.86
CA ARG A 63 3.49 10.34 4.76
C ARG A 63 4.97 9.97 4.79
N LYS A 64 5.60 10.07 5.97
CA LYS A 64 7.00 9.66 6.13
C LYS A 64 7.19 8.18 5.80
N MET A 65 6.30 7.31 6.30
CA MET A 65 6.34 5.87 6.01
C MET A 65 6.22 5.60 4.51
N ALA A 66 5.30 6.26 3.81
CA ALA A 66 5.12 6.08 2.37
C ALA A 66 6.35 6.52 1.57
N ILE A 67 6.94 7.67 1.91
CA ILE A 67 8.18 8.13 1.29
C ILE A 67 9.32 7.13 1.54
N ASP A 68 9.46 6.62 2.76
CA ASP A 68 10.51 5.66 3.11
C ASP A 68 10.28 4.30 2.41
N ALA A 69 9.02 3.89 2.19
CA ALA A 69 8.63 2.71 1.42
C ALA A 69 9.01 2.83 -0.07
N ILE A 70 8.75 3.98 -0.70
CA ILE A 70 9.13 4.24 -2.10
C ILE A 70 10.66 4.25 -2.24
N LYS A 71 11.36 4.96 -1.34
CA LYS A 71 12.84 5.01 -1.34
C LYS A 71 13.48 3.63 -1.22
N SER A 72 12.86 2.73 -0.46
CA SER A 72 13.33 1.34 -0.31
C SER A 72 12.79 0.38 -1.38
N ARG A 73 12.07 0.89 -2.39
CA ARG A 73 11.40 0.11 -3.45
C ARG A 73 10.39 -0.92 -2.94
N ALA A 74 9.91 -0.74 -1.71
CA ALA A 74 8.87 -1.57 -1.14
C ALA A 74 7.49 -1.21 -1.71
N ALA A 75 7.28 0.03 -2.15
CA ALA A 75 6.08 0.50 -2.85
C ALA A 75 6.49 1.32 -4.08
N ASP A 76 5.57 1.49 -5.03
CA ASP A 76 5.83 2.22 -6.28
C ASP A 76 5.45 3.70 -6.15
N ASP A 77 4.33 3.99 -5.49
CA ASP A 77 3.85 5.36 -5.33
C ASP A 77 2.89 5.49 -4.12
N PHE A 78 2.44 6.71 -3.82
CA PHE A 78 1.37 6.96 -2.87
C PHE A 78 0.35 7.98 -3.39
N VAL A 79 -0.87 7.90 -2.85
CA VAL A 79 -2.00 8.80 -3.14
C VAL A 79 -2.56 9.34 -1.84
N PHE A 80 -2.82 10.64 -1.84
CA PHE A 80 -3.66 11.26 -0.81
C PHE A 80 -5.12 10.94 -1.07
N TYR A 81 -5.75 10.14 -0.21
CA TYR A 81 -7.15 9.75 -0.41
C TYR A 81 -8.15 10.82 0.07
N ASP A 82 -7.70 11.76 0.89
CA ASP A 82 -8.49 12.85 1.44
C ASP A 82 -8.52 14.10 0.55
N THR A 83 -7.94 14.04 -0.65
CA THR A 83 -8.01 15.12 -1.65
C THR A 83 -9.26 15.02 -2.51
N SER A 84 -9.41 13.95 -3.31
CA SER A 84 -10.62 13.64 -4.09
C SER A 84 -10.56 12.22 -4.68
N LEU A 85 -11.71 11.66 -5.08
CA LEU A 85 -11.76 10.37 -5.80
C LEU A 85 -11.20 10.49 -7.22
N GLU A 86 -11.42 11.62 -7.89
CA GLU A 86 -10.88 11.91 -9.22
C GLU A 86 -9.36 11.85 -9.22
N TYR A 87 -8.71 12.32 -8.15
CA TYR A 87 -7.27 12.22 -7.99
C TYR A 87 -6.78 10.77 -7.90
N LEU A 88 -7.50 9.91 -7.16
CA LEU A 88 -7.19 8.49 -7.10
C LEU A 88 -7.32 7.81 -8.47
N PHE A 89 -8.42 8.08 -9.19
CA PHE A 89 -8.62 7.51 -10.53
C PHE A 89 -7.55 7.97 -11.51
N ALA A 90 -7.22 9.26 -11.54
CA ALA A 90 -6.16 9.78 -12.40
C ALA A 90 -4.80 9.10 -12.14
N LYS A 91 -4.49 8.79 -10.87
CA LYS A 91 -3.27 8.03 -10.53
C LYS A 91 -3.33 6.59 -11.00
N LEU A 92 -4.47 5.92 -10.87
CA LEU A 92 -4.64 4.56 -11.37
C LEU A 92 -4.55 4.47 -12.90
N GLU A 93 -5.02 5.48 -13.62
CA GLU A 93 -4.92 5.57 -15.09
C GLU A 93 -3.49 5.81 -15.60
N THR A 94 -2.58 6.33 -14.76
CA THR A 94 -1.17 6.53 -15.14
C THR A 94 -0.32 5.26 -15.11
N PHE A 95 -0.92 4.14 -14.70
CA PHE A 95 -0.27 2.84 -14.65
C PHE A 95 -0.58 2.03 -15.91
#